data_AF-A0A354RA97-F1
#
_entry.id   AF-A0A354RA97-F1
#
_cell.length_a   1.000
_cell.length_b   1.000
_cell.length_c   1.000
_cell.angle_alpha   90.00
_cell.angle_beta   90.00
_cell.angle_gamma   90.00
#
_symmetry.space_group_name_H-M   'P 1'
#
loop_
_entity.id
_entity.type
_entity.pdbx_description
1 polymer ?
#
loop_
_entity_poly.entity_id
_entity_poly.type
_entity_poly.pdbx_seq_one_letter_code
_entity_poly.pdbx_strand_id
1 'polypeptide(L)'
;MNEKRKKTSGFTLIELLVVISIIGILMGIVGPKVFDLLSGSKVTKTQSVFRAWVTQLYQYKEFYRYFPPFLLEEEEGVSVSLEDEENHDAFIAALRG
;
A
#
# COMPACT_ATOMS: atom_id res chain seq x y z
N MET A 1 50.98 -26.48 -29.30
CA MET A 1 49.92 -26.11 -28.34
C MET A 1 48.63 -25.93 -29.14
N ASN A 2 47.68 -26.87 -29.03
CA ASN A 2 46.41 -26.78 -29.74
C ASN A 2 45.38 -26.02 -28.89
N GLU A 3 45.13 -24.77 -29.24
CA GLU A 3 44.04 -23.99 -28.65
C GLU A 3 42.70 -24.43 -29.25
N LYS A 4 41.88 -25.09 -28.42
CA LYS A 4 40.47 -25.34 -28.74
C LYS A 4 39.75 -23.99 -28.79
N ARG A 5 39.49 -23.45 -29.98
CA ARG A 5 38.61 -22.29 -30.15
C ARG A 5 37.25 -22.60 -29.52
N LYS A 6 36.93 -21.93 -28.40
CA LYS A 6 35.58 -21.95 -27.84
C LYS A 6 34.63 -21.40 -28.91
N LYS A 7 33.73 -22.23 -29.41
CA LYS A 7 32.63 -21.77 -30.27
C LYS A 7 31.81 -20.78 -29.45
N THR A 8 31.88 -19.50 -29.80
CA THR A 8 30.95 -18.49 -29.32
C THR A 8 29.61 -18.78 -29.98
N SER A 9 28.61 -19.23 -29.22
CA SER A 9 27.23 -19.35 -29.69
C SER A 9 26.64 -17.95 -29.82
N GLY A 10 26.37 -17.52 -31.06
CA GLY A 10 25.59 -16.32 -31.32
C GLY A 10 24.10 -16.59 -31.14
N PHE A 11 23.34 -15.57 -30.73
CA PHE A 11 21.89 -15.64 -30.58
C PHE A 11 21.21 -15.45 -31.93
N THR A 12 20.13 -16.19 -32.19
CA THR A 12 19.36 -16.06 -33.44
C THR A 12 18.27 -14.99 -33.31
N LEU A 13 17.89 -14.36 -34.42
CA LEU A 13 16.75 -13.43 -34.45
C LEU A 13 15.45 -14.13 -34.06
N ILE A 14 15.30 -15.41 -34.40
CA ILE A 14 14.10 -16.18 -34.08
C ILE A 14 14.00 -16.49 -32.59
N GLU A 15 15.11 -16.76 -31.90
CA GLU A 15 15.12 -16.88 -30.44
C GLU A 15 14.67 -15.58 -29.77
N LEU A 16 15.16 -14.43 -30.24
CA LEU A 16 14.73 -13.14 -29.70
C LEU A 16 13.26 -12.87 -29.94
N LEU A 17 12.78 -13.20 -31.15
CA LEU A 17 11.37 -13.06 -31.52
C LEU A 17 10.47 -13.88 -30.62
N VAL A 18 10.79 -15.14 -30.37
CA VAL A 18 9.98 -16.01 -29.49
C VAL A 18 9.97 -15.45 -28.06
N VAL A 19 11.08 -14.95 -27.55
CA VAL A 19 11.17 -14.36 -26.20
C VAL A 19 10.25 -13.14 -26.06
N ILE A 20 10.34 -12.17 -26.96
CA ILE A 20 9.48 -10.97 -26.88
C ILE A 20 8.00 -11.31 -27.08
N SER A 21 7.70 -12.36 -27.86
CA SER A 21 6.33 -12.85 -28.08
C SER A 21 5.76 -13.41 -26.79
N ILE A 22 6.51 -14.25 -26.08
CA ILE A 22 6.10 -14.82 -24.78
C ILE A 22 5.93 -13.71 -23.74
N ILE A 23 6.87 -12.74 -23.68
CA ILE A 23 6.77 -11.58 -22.79
C ILE A 23 5.50 -10.77 -23.10
N GLY A 24 5.18 -10.55 -24.38
CA GLY A 24 3.98 -9.83 -24.80
C GLY A 24 2.69 -10.52 -24.37
N ILE A 25 2.60 -11.85 -24.50
CA ILE A 25 1.45 -12.64 -24.05
C ILE A 25 1.30 -12.54 -22.52
N LEU A 26 2.39 -12.70 -21.77
CA LEU A 26 2.37 -12.60 -20.31
C LEU A 26 1.94 -11.20 -19.86
N MET A 27 2.46 -10.15 -20.50
CA MET A 27 2.10 -8.76 -20.21
C MET A 27 0.63 -8.45 -20.54
N GLY A 28 0.07 -9.03 -21.60
CA GLY A 28 -1.35 -8.90 -21.94
C GLY A 28 -2.27 -9.46 -20.85
N ILE A 29 -1.85 -10.52 -20.15
CA ILE A 29 -2.62 -11.15 -19.08
C ILE A 29 -2.41 -10.44 -17.73
N VAL A 30 -1.16 -10.08 -17.42
CA VAL A 30 -0.77 -9.54 -16.10
C VAL A 30 -0.96 -8.02 -16.01
N GLY A 31 -0.82 -7.30 -17.12
CA GLY A 31 -0.87 -5.83 -17.18
C GLY A 31 -2.11 -5.23 -16.51
N PRO A 32 -3.34 -5.58 -16.94
CA PRO A 32 -4.56 -5.00 -16.36
C PRO A 32 -4.69 -5.25 -14.86
N LYS A 33 -4.34 -6.46 -14.38
CA LYS A 33 -4.40 -6.80 -12.96
C LYS A 33 -3.44 -5.98 -12.12
N VAL A 34 -2.24 -5.71 -12.63
CA VAL A 34 -1.26 -4.87 -11.92
C VAL A 34 -1.76 -3.42 -11.84
N PHE A 35 -2.32 -2.89 -12.93
CA PHE A 35 -2.94 -1.56 -12.92
C PHE A 35 -4.13 -1.45 -11.97
N ASP A 36 -5.00 -2.45 -11.91
CA ASP A 36 -6.14 -2.52 -10.97
C ASP A 36 -5.68 -2.60 -9.51
N LEU A 37 -4.60 -3.33 -9.22
CA LEU A 37 -4.01 -3.37 -7.89
C LEU A 37 -3.39 -2.02 -7.50
N LEU A 38 -2.72 -1.34 -8.44
CA LEU A 38 -2.14 -0.01 -8.22
C LEU A 38 -3.23 1.06 -7.99
N SER A 39 -4.35 0.98 -8.68
CA SER A 39 -5.46 1.95 -8.56
C SER A 39 -6.36 1.66 -7.35
N GLY A 40 -6.74 0.40 -7.12
CA GLY A 40 -7.62 -0.01 -6.04
C GLY A 40 -6.97 -0.08 -4.66
N SER A 41 -5.65 -0.27 -4.58
CA SER A 41 -4.95 -0.42 -3.29
C SER A 41 -5.03 0.81 -2.41
N LYS A 42 -5.11 2.02 -2.98
CA LYS A 42 -5.17 3.26 -2.19
C LYS A 42 -6.45 3.33 -1.36
N VAL A 43 -7.60 3.10 -1.97
CA VAL A 43 -8.90 3.17 -1.29
C VAL A 43 -9.04 2.05 -0.27
N THR A 44 -8.70 0.81 -0.65
CA THR A 44 -8.79 -0.33 0.26
C THR A 44 -7.82 -0.20 1.44
N LYS A 45 -6.60 0.30 1.21
CA LYS A 45 -5.63 0.54 2.28
C LYS A 45 -6.12 1.61 3.24
N THR A 46 -6.59 2.75 2.72
CA THR A 46 -7.17 3.83 3.53
C THR A 46 -8.37 3.32 4.33
N GLN A 47 -9.30 2.60 3.70
CA GLN A 47 -10.45 2.02 4.38
C GLN A 47 -10.04 1.05 5.51
N SER A 48 -8.99 0.25 5.29
CA SER A 48 -8.46 -0.64 6.33
C SER A 48 -7.87 0.12 7.51
N VAL A 49 -7.18 1.25 7.25
CA VAL A 49 -6.63 2.13 8.29
C VAL A 49 -7.76 2.74 9.14
N PHE A 50 -8.79 3.31 8.50
CA PHE A 50 -9.94 3.88 9.22
C PHE A 50 -10.67 2.85 10.08
N ARG A 51 -10.85 1.62 9.57
CA ARG A 51 -11.46 0.53 10.37
C ARG A 51 -10.64 0.23 11.62
N ALA A 52 -9.32 0.18 11.50
CA ALA A 52 -8.42 -0.05 12.63
C ALA A 52 -8.49 1.09 13.66
N TRP A 53 -8.62 2.35 13.22
CA TRP A 53 -8.81 3.50 14.11
C TRP A 53 -10.12 3.41 14.88
N VAL A 54 -11.23 3.14 14.18
CA VAL A 54 -12.55 2.98 14.83
C VAL A 54 -12.50 1.90 15.91
N THR A 55 -11.89 0.74 15.62
CA THR A 55 -11.72 -0.33 16.61
C THR A 55 -10.96 0.14 17.86
N GLN A 56 -9.86 0.87 17.69
CA GLN A 56 -9.05 1.38 18.81
C GLN A 56 -9.81 2.43 19.63
N LEU A 57 -10.56 3.33 18.98
CA LEU A 57 -11.40 4.31 19.69
C LEU A 57 -12.47 3.63 20.56
N TYR A 58 -13.07 2.54 20.06
CA TYR A 58 -14.01 1.75 20.86
C TYR A 58 -13.31 1.03 22.03
N GLN A 59 -12.07 0.55 21.84
CA GLN A 59 -11.29 -0.05 22.93
C GLN A 59 -10.96 0.97 24.02
N TYR A 60 -10.52 2.18 23.63
CA TYR A 60 -10.29 3.29 24.55
C TYR A 60 -11.56 3.59 25.36
N LYS A 61 -12.71 3.73 24.67
CA LYS A 61 -13.99 3.96 25.32
C LYS A 61 -14.36 2.84 26.30
N GLU A 62 -14.09 1.58 25.97
CA GLU A 62 -14.39 0.48 26.88
C GLU A 62 -13.55 0.57 28.16
N PHE A 63 -12.27 0.92 28.03
CA PHE A 63 -11.36 1.02 29.16
C PHE A 63 -11.64 2.25 30.05
N TYR A 64 -11.75 3.43 29.44
CA TYR A 64 -11.89 4.70 30.18
C TYR A 64 -13.34 5.14 30.39
N ARG A 65 -14.32 4.49 29.74
CA ARG A 65 -15.76 4.83 29.74
C ARG A 65 -16.15 6.13 29.02
N TYR A 66 -15.19 6.83 28.41
CA TYR A 66 -15.43 8.00 27.55
C TYR A 66 -14.56 7.93 26.29
N PHE A 67 -14.96 8.63 25.23
CA PHE A 67 -14.12 8.77 24.04
C PHE A 67 -12.97 9.73 24.31
N PRO A 68 -11.82 9.58 23.63
CA PRO A 68 -10.68 10.46 23.83
C PRO A 68 -11.03 11.95 23.79
N PRO A 69 -10.51 12.78 24.71
CA PRO A 69 -10.92 14.19 24.86
C PRO A 69 -10.71 15.06 23.62
N PHE A 70 -9.67 14.78 22.84
CA PHE A 70 -9.39 15.51 21.59
C PHE A 70 -10.52 15.34 20.53
N LEU A 71 -11.41 14.35 20.67
CA LEU A 71 -12.61 14.22 19.85
C LEU A 71 -13.78 15.08 20.34
N LEU A 72 -13.68 15.66 21.53
CA LEU A 72 -14.72 16.41 22.23
C LEU A 72 -14.40 17.90 22.37
N GLU A 73 -13.16 18.31 22.04
CA GLU A 73 -12.69 19.70 22.16
C GLU A 73 -13.19 20.60 21.03
N GLU A 74 -13.61 20.02 19.92
CA GLU A 74 -14.08 20.74 18.73
C GLU A 74 -15.59 20.51 18.51
N GLU A 75 -16.30 21.52 18.00
CA GLU A 75 -17.72 21.36 17.66
C GLU A 75 -17.91 20.22 16.64
N GLU A 76 -18.95 19.41 16.83
CA GLU A 76 -19.25 18.27 15.96
C GLU A 76 -19.34 18.72 14.48
N GLY A 77 -18.38 18.29 13.67
CA GLY A 77 -18.29 18.66 12.24
C GLY A 77 -17.11 19.54 11.85
N VAL A 78 -16.27 19.99 12.80
CA VAL A 78 -15.00 20.66 12.48
C VAL A 78 -13.91 19.60 12.26
N SER A 79 -13.23 19.67 11.11
CA SER A 79 -12.13 18.75 10.79
C SER A 79 -10.87 19.14 11.55
N VAL A 80 -10.40 18.27 12.45
CA VAL A 80 -9.11 18.45 13.12
C VAL A 80 -7.97 18.17 12.14
N SER A 81 -7.09 19.14 11.95
CA SER A 81 -5.87 18.96 11.16
C SER A 81 -4.88 18.08 11.93
N LEU A 82 -4.45 16.97 11.31
CA LEU A 82 -3.41 16.09 11.84
C LEU A 82 -2.00 16.51 11.39
N GLU A 83 -1.86 17.64 10.70
CA GLU A 83 -0.56 18.21 10.33
C GLU A 83 0.11 18.89 11.52
N ASP A 84 -0.69 19.36 12.48
CA ASP A 84 -0.20 19.92 13.74
C ASP A 84 0.29 18.80 14.66
N GLU A 85 1.53 18.94 15.15
CA GLU A 85 2.24 17.92 15.94
C GLU A 85 1.49 17.57 17.24
N GLU A 86 0.84 18.56 17.86
CA GLU A 86 0.02 18.37 19.07
C GLU A 86 -1.22 17.49 18.82
N ASN A 87 -1.96 17.78 17.74
CA ASN A 87 -3.13 17.00 17.34
C ASN A 87 -2.74 15.58 16.91
N HIS A 88 -1.59 15.45 16.25
CA HIS A 88 -1.02 14.16 15.88
C HIS A 88 -0.73 13.32 17.13
N ASP A 89 -0.05 13.88 18.12
CA ASP A 89 0.33 13.17 19.34
C ASP A 89 -0.88 12.80 20.20
N ALA A 90 -1.84 13.71 20.35
CA ALA A 90 -3.10 13.44 21.06
C ALA A 90 -3.89 12.29 20.40
N PHE A 91 -3.94 12.30 19.06
CA PHE A 91 -4.57 11.23 18.28
C PHE A 91 -3.87 9.89 18.50
N ILE A 92 -2.53 9.86 18.44
CA ILE A 92 -1.76 8.63 18.65
C ILE A 92 -1.91 8.12 20.10
N ALA A 93 -1.88 9.01 21.10
CA ALA A 93 -2.04 8.65 22.50
C ALA A 93 -3.37 7.93 22.75
N ALA A 94 -4.44 8.44 22.15
CA ALA A 94 -5.75 7.84 22.27
C ALA A 94 -5.93 6.50 21.56
N LEU A 95 -5.18 6.26 20.48
CA LEU A 95 -5.18 4.96 19.81
C LEU A 95 -4.43 3.89 20.63
N ARG A 96 -3.48 4.29 21.48
CA ARG A 96 -2.64 3.37 22.25
C ARG A 96 -3.33 2.77 23.48
N GLY A 97 -4.41 3.41 23.97
CA GLY A 97 -5.07 3.03 25.23
C GLY A 97 -4.27 3.47 26.44
#